data_AF-A0A2S1YJ96-F1
#
_entry.id   AF-A0A2S1YJ96-F1
#
_cell.length_a   1.000
_cell.length_b   1.000
_cell.length_c   1.000
_cell.angle_alpha   90.00
_cell.angle_beta   90.00
_cell.angle_gamma   90.00
#
_symmetry.space_group_name_H-M   'P 1'
#
loop_
_entity.id
_entity.type
_entity.pdbx_description
1 polymer ?
#
loop_
_entity_poly.entity_id
_entity_poly.type
_entity_poly.pdbx_seq_one_letter_code
_entity_poly.pdbx_strand_id
1 'polypeptide(L)'
;MKNYKNIKSFDDLIEVEHGKIGSESRNQFEEKSQMFIISEMLKEARKEANLTQEQLADKTGTKKSYISKLENGKGNVQLSTLIRIFETGLNKRVGLTFL
;
A
#
# COMPACT_ATOMS: atom_id res chain seq x y z
N MET A 1 -12.19 -27.56 -7.18
CA MET A 1 -10.78 -27.26 -6.86
C MET A 1 -10.18 -26.55 -8.06
N LYS A 2 -9.42 -25.47 -7.85
CA LYS A 2 -8.68 -24.79 -8.93
C LYS A 2 -7.61 -25.73 -9.49
N ASN A 3 -7.34 -25.64 -10.80
CA ASN A 3 -6.37 -26.49 -11.47
C ASN A 3 -5.02 -25.76 -11.56
N TYR A 4 -4.01 -26.30 -10.86
CA TYR A 4 -2.67 -25.71 -10.79
C TYR A 4 -1.66 -26.38 -11.74
N LYS A 5 -2.13 -27.24 -12.67
CA LYS A 5 -1.24 -27.85 -13.65
C LYS A 5 -0.71 -26.79 -14.62
N ASN A 6 0.60 -26.81 -14.88
CA ASN A 6 1.32 -25.96 -15.85
C ASN A 6 1.46 -24.47 -15.50
N ILE A 7 1.37 -24.09 -14.23
CA ILE A 7 1.75 -22.74 -13.77
C ILE A 7 3.27 -22.57 -13.94
N LYS A 8 3.69 -21.57 -14.72
CA LYS A 8 5.12 -21.30 -15.01
C LYS A 8 5.58 -19.95 -14.48
N SER A 9 4.65 -19.05 -14.16
CA SER A 9 4.93 -17.72 -13.66
C SER A 9 4.02 -17.35 -12.49
N PHE A 10 4.38 -16.28 -11.78
CA PHE A 10 3.54 -15.71 -10.73
C PHE A 10 2.23 -15.15 -11.32
N ASP A 11 2.28 -14.59 -12.54
CA ASP A 11 1.09 -14.11 -13.23
C ASP A 11 0.12 -15.24 -13.56
N ASP A 12 0.61 -16.41 -13.99
CA ASP A 12 -0.22 -17.60 -14.21
C ASP A 12 -0.91 -18.04 -12.92
N LEU A 13 -0.19 -18.03 -11.80
CA LEU A 13 -0.75 -18.37 -10.49
C LEU A 13 -1.84 -17.38 -10.09
N ILE A 14 -1.59 -16.08 -10.26
CA ILE A 14 -2.58 -15.08 -9.91
C ILE A 14 -3.80 -15.17 -10.83
N GLU A 15 -3.64 -15.45 -12.12
CA GLU A 15 -4.78 -15.65 -13.02
C GLU A 15 -5.63 -16.85 -12.60
N VAL A 16 -4.99 -17.96 -12.18
CA VAL A 16 -5.71 -19.14 -11.64
C VAL A 16 -6.44 -18.80 -10.33
N GLU A 17 -5.83 -17.99 -9.46
CA GLU A 17 -6.38 -17.68 -8.14
C GLU A 17 -7.43 -16.56 -8.14
N HIS A 18 -7.24 -15.55 -8.97
CA HIS A 18 -7.96 -14.29 -8.93
C HIS A 18 -8.59 -13.92 -10.27
N GLY A 19 -8.41 -14.74 -11.31
CA GLY A 19 -8.94 -14.49 -12.64
C GLY A 19 -8.09 -13.51 -13.45
N LYS A 20 -8.55 -13.24 -14.68
CA LYS A 20 -7.88 -12.33 -15.61
C LYS A 20 -7.95 -10.88 -15.14
N ILE A 21 -7.03 -10.07 -15.65
CA ILE A 21 -7.05 -8.61 -15.51
C ILE A 21 -8.43 -8.05 -15.91
N GLY A 22 -8.97 -7.17 -15.07
CA GLY A 22 -10.29 -6.57 -15.24
C GLY A 22 -11.45 -7.34 -14.61
N SER A 23 -11.24 -8.60 -14.17
CA SER A 23 -12.26 -9.31 -13.38
C SER A 23 -12.39 -8.72 -11.98
N GLU A 24 -13.58 -8.82 -11.37
CA GLU A 24 -13.83 -8.27 -10.03
C GLU A 24 -12.87 -8.87 -8.98
N SER A 25 -12.64 -10.18 -9.03
CA SER A 25 -11.72 -10.85 -8.09
C SER A 25 -10.27 -10.37 -8.27
N ARG A 26 -9.83 -10.17 -9.52
CA ARG A 26 -8.49 -9.64 -9.82
C ARG A 26 -8.35 -8.19 -9.34
N ASN A 27 -9.36 -7.36 -9.56
CA ASN A 27 -9.35 -5.95 -9.12
C ASN A 27 -9.27 -5.84 -7.60
N GLN A 28 -10.03 -6.65 -6.86
CA GLN A 28 -9.97 -6.69 -5.40
C GLN A 28 -8.61 -7.19 -4.88
N PHE A 29 -7.99 -8.15 -5.57
CA PHE A 29 -6.64 -8.62 -5.24
C PHE A 29 -5.59 -7.53 -5.47
N GLU A 30 -5.67 -6.83 -6.61
CA GLU A 30 -4.76 -5.73 -6.93
C GLU A 30 -4.91 -4.56 -5.96
N GLU A 31 -6.14 -4.16 -5.61
CA GLU A 31 -6.39 -3.11 -4.61
C GLU A 31 -5.73 -3.44 -3.26
N LYS A 32 -5.90 -4.67 -2.78
CA LYS A 32 -5.28 -5.12 -1.52
C LYS A 32 -3.76 -5.17 -1.62
N SER A 33 -3.23 -5.63 -2.76
CA SER A 33 -1.79 -5.68 -3.02
C SER A 33 -1.18 -4.28 -3.04
N GLN A 34 -1.82 -3.32 -3.71
CA GLN A 34 -1.41 -1.92 -3.74
C GLN A 34 -1.43 -1.30 -2.34
N MET A 35 -2.50 -1.54 -1.56
CA MET A 35 -2.58 -1.04 -0.19
C MET A 35 -1.43 -1.59 0.67
N PHE A 36 -1.13 -2.89 0.56
CA PHE A 36 -0.02 -3.51 1.27
C PHE A 36 1.34 -2.86 0.90
N ILE A 37 1.59 -2.64 -0.40
CA ILE A 37 2.81 -1.99 -0.88
C ILE A 37 2.94 -0.59 -0.28
N ILE A 38 1.87 0.22 -0.34
CA ILE A 38 1.86 1.59 0.21
C ILE A 38 2.14 1.57 1.72
N SER A 39 1.54 0.62 2.44
CA SER A 39 1.73 0.47 3.89
C SER A 39 3.17 0.18 4.29
N GLU A 40 3.83 -0.75 3.59
CA GLU A 40 5.24 -1.05 3.87
C GLU A 40 6.16 0.09 3.42
N MET A 41 5.91 0.71 2.26
CA MET A 41 6.65 1.91 1.81
C MET A 41 6.60 3.04 2.85
N LEU A 42 5.43 3.29 3.44
CA LEU A 42 5.26 4.31 4.48
C LEU A 42 6.10 3.97 5.73
N LYS A 43 6.01 2.71 6.17
CA LYS A 43 6.71 2.21 7.36
C LYS A 43 8.22 2.22 7.19
N GLU A 44 8.72 1.87 6.01
CA GLU A 44 10.13 1.94 5.65
C GLU A 44 10.61 3.39 5.63
N ALA A 45 9.93 4.27 4.89
CA ALA A 45 10.29 5.68 4.81
C ALA A 45 10.28 6.37 6.18
N ARG A 46 9.33 6.01 7.07
CA ARG A 46 9.33 6.49 8.46
C ARG A 46 10.56 6.03 9.23
N LYS A 47 10.95 4.76 9.09
CA LYS A 47 12.14 4.20 9.75
C LYS A 47 13.42 4.86 9.23
N GLU A 48 13.54 5.07 7.92
CA GLU A 48 14.65 5.80 7.30
C GLU A 48 14.76 7.23 7.86
N ALA A 49 13.62 7.89 8.10
CA ALA A 49 13.58 9.21 8.71
C ALA A 49 13.85 9.21 10.23
N ASN A 50 14.08 8.05 10.84
CA ASN A 50 14.26 7.85 12.28
C ASN A 50 13.11 8.43 13.13
N LEU A 51 11.87 8.34 12.63
CA LEU A 51 10.69 8.83 13.33
C LEU A 51 9.92 7.70 13.99
N THR A 52 9.37 7.94 15.17
CA THR A 52 8.29 7.13 15.74
C THR A 52 6.96 7.40 15.01
N GLN A 53 5.98 6.50 15.18
CA GLN A 53 4.64 6.72 14.63
C GLN A 53 3.96 7.97 15.21
N GLU A 54 4.24 8.32 16.48
CA GLU A 54 3.73 9.55 17.11
C GLU A 54 4.35 10.79 16.46
N GLN A 55 5.66 10.82 16.30
CA GLN A 55 6.35 11.98 15.69
C GLN A 55 5.93 12.22 14.25
N LEU A 56 5.71 11.15 13.47
CA LEU A 56 5.17 11.29 12.12
C LEU A 56 3.71 11.79 12.14
N ALA A 57 2.91 11.33 13.09
CA ALA A 57 1.54 11.81 13.26
C ALA A 57 1.50 13.30 13.58
N ASP A 58 2.34 13.75 14.52
CA ASP A 58 2.47 15.17 14.91
C ASP A 58 2.89 16.04 13.72
N LYS A 59 3.91 15.62 12.95
CA LYS A 59 4.39 16.34 11.76
C LYS A 59 3.32 16.48 10.67
N THR A 60 2.38 15.55 10.58
CA THR A 60 1.41 15.45 9.49
C THR A 60 0.01 15.90 9.89
N GLY A 61 -0.18 16.30 11.16
CA GLY A 61 -1.49 16.65 11.72
C GLY A 61 -2.45 15.47 11.73
N THR A 62 -1.94 14.26 11.98
CA THR A 62 -2.75 13.03 12.06
C THR A 62 -2.67 12.42 13.46
N LYS A 63 -3.37 11.30 13.69
CA LYS A 63 -3.31 10.56 14.97
C LYS A 63 -2.30 9.42 14.83
N LYS A 64 -1.52 9.11 15.87
CA LYS A 64 -0.66 7.90 15.89
C LYS A 64 -1.41 6.63 15.50
N SER A 65 -2.63 6.46 16.01
CA SER A 65 -3.48 5.30 15.68
C SER A 65 -3.85 5.24 14.20
N TYR A 66 -3.90 6.38 13.51
CA TYR A 66 -4.09 6.45 12.06
C TYR A 66 -2.84 6.00 11.32
N ILE A 67 -1.66 6.55 11.65
CA ILE A 67 -0.37 6.10 11.09
C ILE A 67 -0.17 4.59 11.31
N SER A 68 -0.45 4.10 12.51
CA SER A 68 -0.36 2.67 12.84
C SER A 68 -1.30 1.82 11.98
N LYS A 69 -2.55 2.24 11.76
CA LYS A 69 -3.48 1.53 10.88
C LYS A 69 -2.96 1.48 9.45
N LEU A 70 -2.48 2.61 8.93
CA LEU A 70 -1.90 2.69 7.60
C LEU A 70 -0.69 1.77 7.43
N GLU A 71 0.26 1.78 8.37
CA GLU A 71 1.45 0.90 8.31
C GLU A 71 1.14 -0.59 8.45
N ASN A 72 -0.07 -0.94 8.90
CA ASN A 72 -0.52 -2.33 9.03
C ASN A 72 -1.47 -2.75 7.90
N GLY A 73 -1.61 -1.97 6.82
CA GLY A 73 -2.52 -2.29 5.72
C GLY A 73 -4.00 -2.20 6.09
N LYS A 74 -4.33 -1.47 7.16
CA LYS A 74 -5.71 -1.39 7.68
C LYS A 74 -6.33 -0.03 7.38
N GLY A 75 -7.54 -0.08 6.83
CA GLY A 75 -8.38 1.09 6.59
C GLY A 75 -8.01 1.84 5.31
N ASN A 76 -8.73 2.93 5.06
CA ASN A 76 -8.59 3.72 3.83
C ASN A 76 -7.81 5.01 4.10
N VAL A 77 -7.05 5.43 3.09
CA VAL A 77 -6.33 6.71 3.08
C VAL A 77 -6.79 7.56 1.91
N GLN A 78 -7.10 8.83 2.19
CA GLN A 78 -7.30 9.79 1.10
C GLN A 78 -5.96 10.09 0.45
N LEU A 79 -5.92 10.17 -0.87
CA LEU A 79 -4.70 10.47 -1.62
C LEU A 79 -4.02 11.76 -1.12
N SER A 80 -4.80 12.80 -0.81
CA SER A 80 -4.28 14.07 -0.24
C SER A 80 -3.57 13.88 1.10
N THR A 81 -4.08 12.99 1.96
CA THR A 81 -3.44 12.66 3.24
C THR A 81 -2.18 11.84 3.01
N LEU A 82 -2.19 10.89 2.08
CA LEU A 82 -1.00 10.11 1.73
C LEU A 82 0.12 11.03 1.22
N ILE A 83 -0.19 11.94 0.30
CA ILE A 83 0.76 12.93 -0.22
C ILE A 83 1.32 13.78 0.92
N ARG A 84 0.48 14.31 1.82
CA ARG A 84 0.95 15.08 2.97
C ARG A 84 1.90 14.29 3.86
N ILE A 85 1.61 13.01 4.12
CA ILE A 85 2.46 12.16 4.95
C ILE A 85 3.86 12.01 4.32
N PHE A 86 3.92 11.72 3.03
CA PHE A 86 5.20 11.54 2.34
C PHE A 86 5.95 12.87 2.13
N GLU A 87 5.29 13.91 1.65
CA GLU A 87 5.95 15.17 1.28
C GLU A 87 6.27 16.04 2.50
N THR A 88 5.32 16.20 3.43
CA THR A 88 5.52 17.03 4.63
C THR A 88 6.12 16.24 5.78
N GLY A 89 5.65 15.00 5.99
CA GLY A 89 6.09 14.17 7.12
C GLY A 89 7.46 13.54 6.93
N LEU A 90 7.77 13.11 5.70
CA LEU A 90 8.93 12.28 5.37
C LEU A 90 9.90 12.91 4.37
N ASN A 91 9.59 14.10 3.85
CA ASN A 91 10.40 14.81 2.85
C ASN A 91 10.71 13.94 1.60
N LYS A 92 9.73 13.15 1.16
CA LYS A 92 9.77 12.33 -0.07
C LYS A 92 8.80 12.92 -1.08
N ARG A 93 9.08 12.82 -2.39
CA ARG A 93 8.14 13.26 -3.43
C ARG A 93 7.23 12.10 -3.84
N VAL A 94 5.94 12.36 -4.05
CA VAL A 94 5.01 11.37 -4.58
C VAL A 94 4.92 11.52 -6.10
N GLY A 95 5.25 10.47 -6.82
CA GLY A 95 5.06 10.35 -8.26
C GLY A 95 3.93 9.38 -8.58
N LEU A 96 3.00 9.77 -9.45
CA LEU A 96 1.93 8.90 -9.94
C LEU A 96 2.18 8.57 -11.41
N THR A 97 2.32 7.29 -11.71
CA THR A 97 2.46 6.79 -13.08
C THR A 97 1.26 5.90 -13.38
N PHE A 98 0.58 6.18 -14.47
CA PHE A 98 -0.46 5.32 -15.02
C PHE A 98 0.22 4.42 -16.06
N LEU A 99 0.14 3.11 -15.86
CA LEU A 99 0.70 2.08 -16.73
C LEU A 99 -0.39 1.52 -17.65
#